data_AF-A0A2V9RH73-F1
#
_entry.id   AF-A0A2V9RH73-F1
#
_cell.length_a   1.000
_cell.length_b   1.000
_cell.length_c   1.000
_cell.angle_alpha   90.00
_cell.angle_beta   90.00
_cell.angle_gamma   90.00
#
_symmetry.space_group_name_H-M   'P 1'
#
loop_
_entity.id
_entity.type
_entity.pdbx_description
1 polymer ?
#
loop_
_entity_poly.entity_id
_entity_poly.type
_entity_poly.pdbx_seq_one_letter_code
_entity_poly.pdbx_strand_id
1 'polypeptide(L)'
;MVGELNVLTEWIPEQMLPGTIFVLENAGKVGEKHDPYWAVLSCPACGTLGLITRKQIAGLLPVICGSESCSAQFFISDSDVVIRKAF
;
A
#
# COMPACT_ATOMS: atom_id res chain seq x y z
N MET A 1 35.27 -5.32 -5.00
CA MET A 1 34.03 -6.13 -5.10
C MET A 1 33.03 -5.31 -5.89
N VAL A 2 32.59 -5.80 -7.05
CA VAL A 2 31.54 -5.16 -7.85
C VAL A 2 30.27 -5.95 -7.57
N GLY A 3 29.24 -5.30 -7.00
CA GLY A 3 27.98 -5.95 -6.68
C GLY A 3 27.12 -6.13 -7.92
N GLU A 4 26.44 -7.27 -8.02
CA GLU A 4 25.45 -7.53 -9.08
C GLU A 4 24.18 -6.70 -8.85
N LEU A 5 23.69 -6.08 -9.93
CA LEU A 5 22.43 -5.37 -9.97
C LEU A 5 21.33 -6.33 -10.46
N ASN A 6 20.35 -6.63 -9.61
CA ASN A 6 19.13 -7.31 -10.02
C ASN A 6 18.08 -6.27 -10.42
N VAL A 7 17.85 -6.13 -11.73
CA VAL A 7 16.80 -5.27 -12.27
C VAL A 7 15.53 -6.09 -12.43
N LEU A 8 14.46 -5.68 -11.77
CA LEU A 8 13.18 -6.39 -11.79
C LEU A 8 12.16 -5.57 -12.56
N THR A 9 11.52 -6.22 -13.52
CA THR A 9 10.54 -5.61 -14.43
C THR A 9 9.09 -5.81 -13.98
N GLU A 10 8.86 -6.67 -12.99
CA GLU A 10 7.53 -7.09 -12.54
C GLU A 10 7.42 -7.05 -11.01
N TRP A 11 6.19 -6.97 -10.52
CA TRP A 11 5.90 -7.02 -9.10
C TRP A 11 6.25 -8.39 -8.51
N ILE A 12 7.17 -8.41 -7.54
CA ILE A 12 7.51 -9.60 -6.75
C ILE A 12 7.03 -9.35 -5.31
N PRO A 13 5.93 -9.99 -4.86
CA PRO A 13 5.37 -9.79 -3.52
C PRO A 13 6.39 -9.99 -2.40
N GLU A 14 7.31 -10.95 -2.54
CA GLU A 14 8.34 -11.27 -1.54
C GLU A 14 9.35 -10.15 -1.29
N GLN A 15 9.40 -9.14 -2.17
CA GLN A 15 10.30 -8.00 -2.05
C GLN A 15 9.63 -6.74 -1.48
N MET A 16 8.32 -6.79 -1.23
CA MET A 16 7.61 -5.68 -0.60
C MET A 16 7.90 -5.62 0.90
N LEU A 17 8.83 -4.74 1.28
CA LEU A 17 9.07 -4.41 2.68
C LEU A 17 7.84 -3.66 3.28
N PRO A 18 7.60 -3.74 4.60
CA PRO A 18 6.56 -2.94 5.26
C PRO A 18 6.63 -1.46 4.86
N GLY A 19 5.50 -0.90 4.44
CA GLY A 19 5.38 0.48 3.94
C GLY A 19 5.57 0.63 2.42
N THR A 20 5.97 -0.42 1.71
CA THR A 20 6.10 -0.38 0.24
C THR A 20 4.74 -0.28 -0.43
N ILE A 21 4.64 0.59 -1.44
CA ILE A 21 3.48 0.73 -2.32
C ILE A 21 3.89 0.28 -3.73
N PHE A 22 3.07 -0.57 -4.35
CA PHE A 22 3.18 -0.94 -5.76
C PHE A 22 1.92 -0.50 -6.51
N VAL A 23 2.07 0.43 -7.46
CA VAL A 23 0.95 0.93 -8.27
C VAL A 23 0.57 -0.09 -9.33
N LEU A 24 -0.72 -0.41 -9.42
CA LEU A 24 -1.23 -1.40 -10.36
C LEU A 24 -1.16 -0.89 -11.81
N GLU A 25 -0.77 -1.74 -12.75
CA GLU A 25 -0.79 -1.39 -14.18
C GLU A 25 -2.20 -1.07 -14.69
N ASN A 26 -3.22 -1.70 -14.10
CA ASN A 26 -4.63 -1.47 -14.38
C ASN A 26 -5.29 -0.55 -13.34
N ALA A 27 -4.52 0.29 -12.65
CA ALA A 27 -5.05 1.25 -11.68
C ALA A 27 -6.27 2.01 -12.24
N GLY A 28 -7.35 2.02 -11.47
CA GLY A 28 -8.60 2.68 -11.88
C GLY A 28 -9.57 1.85 -12.72
N LYS A 29 -9.20 0.62 -13.15
CA LYS A 29 -10.08 -0.23 -13.98
C LYS A 29 -10.88 -1.28 -13.20
N VAL A 30 -10.49 -1.56 -11.96
CA VAL A 30 -11.09 -2.62 -11.11
C VAL A 30 -11.44 -2.05 -9.75
N GLY A 31 -12.58 -2.47 -9.19
CA GLY A 31 -13.07 -2.00 -7.89
C GLY A 31 -14.36 -1.18 -8.01
N GLU A 32 -14.61 -0.32 -7.02
CA GLU A 32 -15.76 0.58 -7.02
C GLU A 32 -15.58 1.68 -8.09
N LYS A 33 -16.68 2.11 -8.71
CA LYS A 33 -16.64 3.03 -9.86
C LYS A 33 -16.04 4.40 -9.51
N HIS A 34 -16.29 4.90 -8.31
CA HIS A 34 -15.86 6.21 -7.84
C HIS A 34 -14.64 6.16 -6.91
N ASP A 35 -14.24 4.96 -6.48
CA ASP A 35 -13.06 4.69 -5.67
C ASP A 35 -12.42 3.33 -6.01
N PRO A 36 -11.89 3.19 -7.24
CA PRO A 36 -11.31 1.93 -7.70
C PRO A 36 -10.00 1.62 -6.97
N TYR A 37 -9.56 0.37 -7.08
CA TYR A 37 -8.23 -0.02 -6.62
C TYR A 37 -7.15 0.69 -7.43
N TRP A 38 -6.10 1.09 -6.71
CA TRP A 38 -5.00 1.88 -7.27
C TRP A 38 -3.64 1.20 -7.09
N ALA A 39 -3.40 0.60 -5.93
CA ALA A 39 -2.12 0.02 -5.58
C ALA A 39 -2.26 -1.16 -4.63
N VAL A 40 -1.21 -1.98 -4.53
CA VAL A 40 -0.94 -2.88 -3.42
C VAL A 40 -0.06 -2.15 -2.40
N LEU A 41 -0.42 -2.23 -1.14
CA LEU A 41 0.37 -1.71 -0.02
C LEU A 41 0.78 -2.85 0.90
N SER A 42 2.05 -2.87 1.29
CA SER A 42 2.52 -3.64 2.43
C SER A 42 2.31 -2.83 3.70
N CYS A 43 1.47 -3.33 4.62
CA CYS A 43 1.14 -2.60 5.84
C CYS A 43 2.43 -2.18 6.58
N PRO A 44 2.60 -0.90 6.90
CA PRO A 44 3.83 -0.40 7.54
C PRO A 44 4.05 -0.97 8.95
N ALA A 45 3.00 -1.49 9.60
CA ALA A 45 3.11 -2.08 10.93
C ALA A 45 3.46 -3.58 10.94
N CYS A 46 2.91 -4.36 10.00
CA CYS A 46 2.99 -5.83 10.05
C CYS A 46 3.37 -6.51 8.72
N GLY A 47 3.51 -5.76 7.63
CA GLY A 47 3.87 -6.29 6.32
C GLY A 47 2.75 -6.99 5.56
N THR A 48 1.55 -7.15 6.14
CA THR A 48 0.41 -7.75 5.43
C THR A 48 0.07 -6.92 4.20
N LEU A 49 -0.04 -7.60 3.05
CA LEU A 49 -0.37 -6.98 1.78
C LEU A 49 -1.88 -6.73 1.69
N GLY A 50 -2.26 -5.57 1.19
CA GLY A 50 -3.65 -5.21 0.93
C GLY A 50 -3.78 -4.30 -0.29
N LEU A 51 -4.92 -4.38 -0.95
CA LEU A 51 -5.28 -3.42 -1.99
C LEU A 51 -5.72 -2.11 -1.32
N ILE A 52 -5.29 -1.00 -1.89
CA ILE A 52 -5.73 0.33 -1.50
C ILE A 52 -6.38 1.07 -2.67
N THR A 53 -7.37 1.90 -2.34
CA THR A 53 -8.18 2.64 -3.30
C THR A 53 -7.57 3.99 -3.66
N ARG A 54 -8.13 4.64 -4.68
CA ARG A 54 -7.72 5.99 -5.09
C ARG A 54 -7.85 7.01 -3.96
N LYS A 55 -8.95 7.00 -3.20
CA LYS A 55 -9.17 7.92 -2.07
C LYS A 55 -8.21 7.64 -0.92
N GLN A 56 -7.84 6.38 -0.70
CA GLN A 56 -6.84 6.02 0.31
C GLN A 56 -5.44 6.51 -0.05
N ILE A 57 -5.01 6.36 -1.31
CA ILE A 57 -3.73 6.92 -1.79
C ILE A 57 -3.70 8.44 -1.73
N ALA A 58 -4.84 9.09 -1.99
CA ALA A 58 -4.97 10.53 -1.90
C ALA A 58 -5.10 11.06 -0.46
N GLY A 59 -5.01 10.19 0.56
CA GLY A 59 -5.13 10.56 1.97
C GLY A 59 -6.53 10.99 2.40
N LEU A 60 -7.56 10.80 1.56
CA LEU A 60 -8.94 11.21 1.83
C LEU A 60 -9.69 10.22 2.73
N LEU A 61 -9.27 8.95 2.70
CA LEU A 61 -9.80 7.89 3.55
C LEU A 61 -8.65 7.17 4.24
N PRO A 62 -8.84 6.68 5.48
CA PRO A 62 -7.82 5.90 6.16
C PRO A 62 -7.64 4.54 5.48
N VAL A 63 -6.41 4.07 5.49
CA VAL A 63 -6.08 2.67 5.24
C VAL A 63 -6.24 1.91 6.56
N ILE A 64 -6.91 0.76 6.48
CA ILE A 64 -7.07 -0.17 7.59
C ILE A 64 -6.35 -1.46 7.18
N CYS A 65 -5.47 -1.98 8.04
CA CYS A 65 -4.82 -3.25 7.78
C CYS A 65 -5.86 -4.39 7.73
N GLY A 66 -5.77 -5.26 6.73
CA GLY A 66 -6.64 -6.43 6.58
C GLY A 66 -6.17 -7.69 7.33
N SER A 67 -5.13 -7.59 8.15
CA SER A 67 -4.63 -8.72 8.95
C SER A 67 -5.52 -9.00 10.16
N GLU A 68 -5.66 -10.27 10.53
CA GLU A 68 -6.42 -10.69 11.72
C GLU A 68 -5.77 -10.24 13.04
N SER A 69 -4.46 -9.98 13.04
CA SER A 69 -3.67 -9.64 14.23
C SER A 69 -3.10 -8.22 14.22
N CYS A 70 -3.42 -7.40 13.22
CA CYS A 70 -2.95 -6.02 13.13
C CYS A 70 -4.12 -5.04 13.05
N SER A 71 -4.19 -4.14 14.04
CA SER A 71 -5.22 -3.10 14.12
C SER A 71 -4.77 -1.75 13.54
N ALA A 72 -3.68 -1.72 12.76
CA ALA A 72 -3.11 -0.48 12.24
C ALA A 72 -4.11 0.27 11.33
N GLN A 73 -4.27 1.55 11.62
CA GLN A 73 -5.04 2.50 10.81
C GLN A 73 -4.23 3.78 10.62
N PHE A 74 -4.12 4.24 9.37
CA PHE A 74 -3.30 5.39 9.03
C PHE A 74 -3.80 6.07 7.77
N PHE A 75 -3.39 7.32 7.58
CA PHE A 75 -3.54 8.04 6.32
C PHE A 75 -2.22 8.03 5.56
N ILE A 76 -2.31 8.09 4.23
CA ILE A 76 -1.16 8.34 3.35
C ILE A 76 -1.13 9.84 3.08
N SER A 77 0.00 10.48 3.32
CA SER A 77 0.23 11.91 3.04
C SER A 77 1.49 12.02 2.21
N ASP A 78 1.35 12.25 0.90
CA ASP A 78 2.46 12.23 -0.05
C ASP A 78 3.27 10.91 0.01
N SER A 79 4.44 10.94 0.64
CA SER A 79 5.31 9.76 0.85
C SER A 79 5.34 9.29 2.30
N ASP A 80 4.56 9.92 3.18
CA ASP A 80 4.52 9.65 4.62
C ASP A 80 3.28 8.86 5.04
N VAL A 81 3.46 8.08 6.11
CA VAL A 81 2.38 7.37 6.81
C VAL A 81 2.03 8.13 8.08
N VAL A 82 0.79 8.61 8.18
CA VAL A 82 0.30 9.34 9.36
C VAL A 82 -0.65 8.45 10.14
N ILE A 83 -0.19 7.95 11.30
CA ILE A 83 -0.99 7.09 12.17
C ILE A 83 -2.24 7.83 12.63
N ARG A 84 -3.40 7.20 12.48
CA ARG A 84 -4.65 7.74 12.99
C ARG A 84 -4.65 7.57 14.51
N LYS A 85 -4.51 8.68 15.25
CA LYS A 85 -4.68 8.65 16.71
C LYS A 85 -6.13 8.30 17.04
N ALA A 86 -6.32 7.36 17.96
CA ALA A 86 -7.60 7.19 18.63
C ALA A 86 -7.83 8.43 19.51
N PHE A 87 -9.02 9.02 19.42
CA PHE A 87 -9.45 10.08 20.33
C PHE A 87 -9.78 9.50 21.71
#